data_AF-A0AB36PE71-F1
#
_entry.id   AF-A0AB36PE71-F1
#
_cell.length_a   1.000
_cell.length_b   1.000
_cell.length_c   1.000
_cell.angle_alpha   90.00
_cell.angle_beta   90.00
_cell.angle_gamma   90.00
#
_symmetry.space_group_name_H-M   'P 1'
#
loop_
_entity.id
_entity.type
_entity.pdbx_description
1 polymer ?
#
loop_
_entity_poly.entity_id
_entity_poly.type
_entity_poly.pdbx_seq_one_letter_code
_entity_poly.pdbx_strand_id
1 'polypeptide(L)'
;MGAIVARQDNFHKTSLMGRLRHFVLLNAQKLCDTQHMMQQILLSLVHALYEGNPQPVFANTEKLNDAVEELRQLLDNHHDLKVVETPIYGYVWLNMETAHQLELLSNLICRALRK
;
A
#
# COMPACT_ATOMS: atom_id res chain seq x y z
N MET A 1 31.05 -30.18 2.28
CA MET A 1 29.66 -29.87 2.69
C MET A 1 29.21 -28.44 2.36
N GLY A 2 30.07 -27.41 2.41
CA GLY A 2 29.64 -26.01 2.20
C GLY A 2 29.08 -25.64 0.81
N ALA A 3 29.54 -26.29 -0.27
CA ALA A 3 29.09 -25.96 -1.64
C ALA A 3 27.66 -26.44 -1.96
N ILE A 4 27.18 -27.50 -1.30
CA ILE A 4 25.82 -28.05 -1.52
C ILE A 4 24.79 -27.18 -0.79
N VAL A 5 25.11 -26.74 0.44
CA VAL A 5 24.28 -25.82 1.23
C VAL A 5 24.12 -24.47 0.53
N ALA A 6 25.19 -23.90 -0.02
CA ALA A 6 25.13 -22.63 -0.76
C ALA A 6 24.33 -22.73 -2.08
N ARG A 7 24.30 -23.91 -2.71
CA ARG A 7 23.50 -24.16 -3.93
C ARG A 7 22.01 -24.32 -3.61
N GLN A 8 21.70 -25.00 -2.50
CA GLN A 8 20.35 -25.16 -1.99
C GLN A 8 19.73 -23.80 -1.59
N ASP A 9 20.51 -22.94 -0.95
CA ASP A 9 20.09 -21.62 -0.48
C ASP A 9 19.80 -20.66 -1.65
N ASN A 10 20.65 -20.65 -2.68
CA ASN A 10 20.42 -19.88 -3.90
C ASN A 10 19.17 -20.33 -4.67
N PHE A 11 18.89 -21.64 -4.73
CA PHE A 11 17.70 -22.16 -5.39
C PHE A 11 16.39 -21.77 -4.68
N HIS A 12 16.40 -21.76 -3.34
CA HIS A 12 15.27 -21.28 -2.57
C HIS A 12 15.06 -19.77 -2.77
N LYS A 13 16.13 -19.00 -2.81
CA LYS A 13 16.09 -17.54 -3.02
C LYS A 13 15.59 -17.15 -4.42
N THR A 14 15.97 -17.88 -5.47
CA THR A 14 15.47 -17.62 -6.83
C THR A 14 14.00 -18.02 -7.00
N SER A 15 13.58 -19.13 -6.41
CA SER A 15 12.16 -19.54 -6.35
C SER A 15 11.31 -18.54 -5.56
N LEU A 16 11.86 -17.98 -4.48
CA LEU A 16 11.24 -16.93 -3.68
C LEU A 16 11.04 -15.64 -4.49
N MET A 17 12.09 -15.15 -5.16
CA MET A 17 12.01 -13.96 -6.02
C MET A 17 11.06 -14.14 -7.20
N GLY A 18 10.95 -15.36 -7.76
CA GLY A 18 9.97 -15.69 -8.79
C GLY A 18 8.52 -15.54 -8.29
N ARG A 19 8.23 -16.04 -7.09
CA ARG A 19 6.91 -15.92 -6.46
C ARG A 19 6.54 -14.48 -6.08
N LEU A 20 7.51 -13.72 -5.56
CA LEU A 20 7.35 -12.28 -5.27
C LEU A 20 7.03 -11.50 -6.56
N ARG A 21 7.80 -11.71 -7.62
CA ARG A 21 7.57 -11.07 -8.92
C ARG A 21 6.21 -11.43 -9.49
N HIS A 22 5.81 -12.69 -9.40
CA HIS A 22 4.50 -13.14 -9.90
C HIS A 22 3.34 -12.49 -9.15
N PHE A 23 3.41 -12.41 -7.81
CA PHE A 23 2.38 -11.74 -7.01
C PHE A 23 2.29 -10.25 -7.33
N VAL A 24 3.43 -9.55 -7.37
CA VAL A 24 3.47 -8.13 -7.72
C VAL A 24 2.95 -7.92 -9.14
N LEU A 25 3.25 -8.82 -10.08
CA LEU A 25 2.77 -8.73 -11.46
C LEU A 25 1.25 -8.94 -11.56
N LEU A 26 0.69 -9.94 -10.86
CA LEU A 26 -0.76 -10.19 -10.84
C LEU A 26 -1.54 -9.05 -10.19
N ASN A 27 -0.93 -8.36 -9.22
CA ASN A 27 -1.55 -7.26 -8.50
C ASN A 27 -1.02 -5.88 -8.91
N ALA A 28 -0.19 -5.80 -9.96
CA ALA A 28 0.53 -4.59 -10.34
C ALA A 28 -0.43 -3.44 -10.65
N GLN A 29 -1.52 -3.76 -11.33
CA GLN A 29 -2.55 -2.79 -11.68
C GLN A 29 -3.18 -2.20 -10.42
N LYS A 30 -3.66 -3.05 -9.50
CA LYS A 30 -4.27 -2.60 -8.24
C LYS A 30 -3.31 -1.73 -7.43
N LEU A 31 -2.06 -2.17 -7.29
CA LEU A 31 -1.03 -1.41 -6.56
C LEU A 31 -0.73 -0.06 -7.23
N CYS A 32 -0.69 -0.02 -8.57
CA CYS A 32 -0.52 1.22 -9.32
C CYS A 32 -1.72 2.16 -9.14
N ASP A 33 -2.94 1.62 -9.19
CA ASP A 33 -4.17 2.37 -9.00
C ASP A 33 -4.25 2.95 -7.58
N THR A 34 -3.91 2.16 -6.56
CA THR A 34 -3.81 2.64 -5.18
C THR A 34 -2.77 3.76 -5.05
N GLN A 35 -1.59 3.59 -5.65
CA GLN A 35 -0.54 4.61 -5.63
C GLN A 35 -0.99 5.90 -6.31
N HIS A 36 -1.66 5.79 -7.46
CA HIS A 36 -2.15 6.96 -8.18
C HIS A 36 -3.27 7.67 -7.39
N MET A 37 -4.18 6.90 -6.80
CA MET A 37 -5.23 7.43 -5.92
C MET A 37 -4.64 8.20 -4.73
N MET A 38 -3.63 7.64 -4.06
CA MET A 38 -2.93 8.30 -2.95
C MET A 38 -2.30 9.64 -3.37
N GLN A 39 -1.70 9.71 -4.56
CA GLN A 39 -1.18 10.97 -5.11
C GLN A 39 -2.28 12.00 -5.39
N GLN A 40 -3.42 11.57 -5.93
CA GLN A 40 -4.56 12.46 -6.18
C GLN A 40 -5.15 13.00 -4.87
N ILE A 41 -5.19 12.18 -3.83
CA ILE A 41 -5.64 12.60 -2.50
C ILE A 41 -4.69 13.64 -1.92
N LEU A 42 -3.37 13.42 -2.00
CA LEU A 42 -2.40 14.42 -1.56
C LEU A 42 -2.59 15.77 -2.28
N LEU A 43 -2.76 15.76 -3.60
CA LEU A 43 -3.00 16.97 -4.38
C LEU A 43 -4.30 17.66 -3.96
N SER A 44 -5.37 16.90 -3.75
CA SER A 44 -6.66 17.40 -3.29
C SER A 44 -6.57 18.01 -1.89
N LEU A 45 -5.80 17.41 -0.97
CA LEU A 45 -5.55 17.95 0.37
C LEU A 45 -4.73 19.25 0.33
N VAL A 46 -3.74 19.36 -0.57
CA VAL A 46 -3.00 20.61 -0.79
C VAL A 46 -3.92 21.72 -1.31
N HIS A 47 -4.81 21.41 -2.26
CA HIS A 47 -5.81 22.37 -2.74
C HIS A 47 -6.79 22.79 -1.64
N ALA A 48 -7.26 21.84 -0.82
CA ALA A 48 -8.15 22.12 0.32
C ALA A 48 -7.52 23.13 1.31
N LEU A 49 -6.23 22.96 1.58
CA LEU A 49 -5.44 23.89 2.40
C LEU A 49 -5.34 25.27 1.78
N TYR A 50 -5.06 25.35 0.47
CA TYR A 50 -4.94 26.62 -0.25
C TYR A 50 -6.27 27.38 -0.33
N GLU A 51 -7.36 26.67 -0.61
CA GLU A 51 -8.71 27.25 -0.77
C GLU A 51 -9.43 27.51 0.55
N GLY A 52 -8.94 26.93 1.66
CA GLY A 52 -9.61 26.99 2.95
C GLY A 52 -10.89 26.16 3.03
N ASN A 53 -11.11 25.23 2.09
CA ASN A 53 -12.33 24.46 1.97
C ASN A 53 -12.15 23.00 2.45
N PRO A 54 -12.80 22.57 3.54
CA PRO A 54 -12.64 21.21 4.07
C PRO A 54 -13.50 20.16 3.34
N GLN A 55 -14.41 20.52 2.44
CA GLN A 55 -15.29 19.56 1.75
C GLN A 55 -14.53 18.39 1.07
N PRO A 56 -13.48 18.62 0.24
CA PRO A 56 -12.73 17.53 -0.39
C PRO A 56 -12.01 16.60 0.58
N VAL A 57 -11.72 17.06 1.81
CA VAL A 57 -11.03 16.29 2.85
C VAL A 57 -11.88 15.10 3.30
N PHE A 58 -13.19 15.28 3.47
CA PHE A 58 -14.10 14.20 3.88
C PHE A 58 -14.22 13.10 2.83
N ALA A 59 -14.33 13.46 1.56
CA ALA A 59 -14.41 12.50 0.45
C ALA A 59 -13.10 11.70 0.28
N ASN A 60 -11.96 12.30 0.63
CA ASN A 60 -10.68 11.62 0.58
C ASN A 60 -10.53 10.58 1.71
N THR A 61 -11.05 10.87 2.90
CA THR A 61 -11.03 9.92 4.02
C THR A 61 -11.80 8.63 3.70
N GLU A 62 -12.96 8.73 3.06
CA GLU A 62 -13.74 7.55 2.63
C GLU A 62 -12.95 6.70 1.62
N LYS A 63 -12.39 7.33 0.58
CA LYS A 63 -11.57 6.66 -0.43
C LYS A 63 -10.33 5.97 0.14
N LEU A 64 -9.71 6.54 1.18
CA LEU A 64 -8.56 5.91 1.85
C LEU A 64 -8.97 4.64 2.59
N ASN A 65 -10.13 4.66 3.27
CA ASN A 65 -10.65 3.49 3.97
C ASN A 65 -10.97 2.35 3.01
N ASP A 66 -11.61 2.64 1.88
CA ASP A 66 -11.90 1.65 0.85
C ASP A 66 -10.61 1.01 0.32
N ALA A 67 -9.58 1.82 0.03
CA ALA A 67 -8.31 1.30 -0.45
C ALA A 67 -7.56 0.46 0.59
N VAL A 68 -7.60 0.82 1.87
CA VAL A 68 -7.01 -0.01 2.95
C VAL A 68 -7.72 -1.36 3.01
N GLU A 69 -9.05 -1.38 2.88
CA GLU A 69 -9.82 -2.62 2.94
C GLU A 69 -9.55 -3.51 1.72
N GLU A 70 -9.46 -2.94 0.52
CA GLU A 70 -9.05 -3.66 -0.68
C GLU A 70 -7.66 -4.29 -0.55
N LEU A 71 -6.70 -3.56 0.02
CA LEU A 71 -5.34 -4.07 0.26
C LEU A 71 -5.35 -5.18 1.33
N ARG A 72 -6.22 -5.11 2.34
CA ARG A 72 -6.36 -6.17 3.37
C ARG A 72 -6.91 -7.45 2.76
N GLN A 73 -7.96 -7.34 1.97
CA GLN A 73 -8.52 -8.47 1.24
C GLN A 73 -7.48 -9.08 0.29
N LEU A 74 -6.63 -8.25 -0.33
CA LEU A 74 -5.56 -8.72 -1.19
C LEU A 74 -4.55 -9.59 -0.42
N LEU A 75 -4.21 -9.22 0.82
CA LEU A 75 -3.37 -10.05 1.71
C LEU A 75 -4.07 -11.35 2.13
N ASP A 76 -5.32 -11.26 2.58
CA ASP A 76 -6.07 -12.41 3.11
C ASP A 76 -6.32 -13.48 2.04
N ASN A 77 -6.54 -13.07 0.79
CA ASN A 77 -6.75 -13.98 -0.34
C ASN A 77 -5.50 -14.79 -0.74
N HIS A 78 -4.32 -14.50 -0.17
CA HIS A 78 -3.04 -15.12 -0.54
C HIS A 78 -2.40 -15.92 0.61
N HIS A 79 -3.21 -16.39 1.56
CA HIS A 79 -2.77 -17.08 2.77
C HIS A 79 -1.96 -18.39 2.53
N ASP A 80 -1.94 -18.93 1.30
CA ASP A 80 -1.16 -20.12 0.91
C ASP A 80 0.34 -19.84 0.64
N LEU A 81 0.79 -18.57 0.59
CA LEU A 81 2.17 -18.20 0.26
C LEU A 81 3.10 -18.07 1.48
N LYS A 82 3.07 -19.05 2.40
CA LYS A 82 3.74 -19.07 3.72
C LYS A 82 5.27 -18.88 3.79
N VAL A 83 5.99 -18.77 2.68
CA VAL A 83 7.47 -18.65 2.65
C VAL A 83 7.96 -17.34 2.05
N VAL A 84 7.11 -16.59 1.32
CA VAL A 84 7.44 -15.31 0.64
C VAL A 84 6.82 -14.12 1.36
N GLU A 85 6.38 -14.30 2.61
CA GLU A 85 5.54 -13.33 3.31
C GLU A 85 6.27 -11.99 3.51
N THR A 86 7.51 -11.98 3.97
CA THR A 86 8.13 -10.73 4.44
C THR A 86 8.23 -9.61 3.38
N PRO A 87 8.62 -9.86 2.11
CA PRO A 87 8.70 -8.78 1.11
C PRO A 87 7.35 -8.41 0.48
N ILE A 88 6.44 -9.37 0.30
CA ILE A 88 5.08 -9.10 -0.22
C ILE A 88 4.28 -8.28 0.78
N TYR A 89 4.26 -8.76 2.04
CA TYR A 89 3.61 -8.05 3.13
C TYR A 89 4.27 -6.70 3.36
N GLY A 90 5.60 -6.58 3.20
CA GLY A 90 6.31 -5.31 3.30
C GLY A 90 5.83 -4.25 2.28
N TYR A 91 5.62 -4.63 1.02
CA TYR A 91 5.12 -3.69 0.01
C TYR A 91 3.66 -3.30 0.25
N VAL A 92 2.80 -4.26 0.58
CA VAL A 92 1.38 -3.97 0.83
C VAL A 92 1.21 -3.17 2.13
N TRP A 93 1.94 -3.52 3.19
CA TRP A 93 2.00 -2.78 4.45
C TRP A 93 2.46 -1.34 4.22
N LEU A 94 3.46 -1.10 3.38
CA LEU A 94 3.90 0.26 3.06
C LEU A 94 2.79 1.08 2.38
N ASN A 95 1.98 0.46 1.50
CA ASN A 95 0.85 1.13 0.87
C ASN A 95 -0.29 1.42 1.87
N MET A 96 -0.58 0.47 2.77
CA MET A 96 -1.55 0.69 3.86
C MET A 96 -1.10 1.79 4.81
N GLU A 97 0.17 1.77 5.22
CA GLU A 97 0.76 2.79 6.08
C GLU A 97 0.69 4.16 5.40
N THR A 98 0.98 4.23 4.10
CA THR A 98 0.86 5.48 3.33
C THR A 98 -0.58 5.99 3.29
N ALA A 99 -1.56 5.11 3.07
CA ALA A 99 -2.98 5.47 3.09
C ALA A 99 -3.41 5.97 4.48
N HIS A 100 -2.95 5.32 5.54
CA HIS A 100 -3.22 5.76 6.91
C HIS A 100 -2.59 7.12 7.23
N GLN A 101 -1.34 7.36 6.82
CA GLN A 101 -0.68 8.66 6.98
C GLN A 101 -1.42 9.77 6.24
N LEU A 102 -1.94 9.50 5.04
CA LEU A 102 -2.78 10.45 4.29
C LEU A 102 -4.12 10.71 4.98
N GLU A 103 -4.70 9.72 5.66
CA GLU A 103 -5.94 9.86 6.42
C GLU A 103 -5.72 10.75 7.66
N LEU A 104 -4.63 10.52 8.39
CA LEU A 104 -4.22 11.36 9.52
C LEU A 104 -4.00 12.80 9.06
N LEU A 105 -3.31 12.99 7.92
CA LEU A 105 -3.10 14.32 7.34
C LEU A 105 -4.42 14.97 6.95
N SER A 106 -5.31 14.22 6.29
CA SER A 106 -6.68 14.65 5.96
C SER A 106 -7.38 15.18 7.22
N ASN A 107 -7.38 14.40 8.31
CA ASN A 107 -7.99 14.78 9.58
C ASN A 107 -7.36 16.04 10.21
N LEU A 108 -6.04 16.19 10.16
CA LEU A 108 -5.33 17.36 10.68
C LEU A 108 -5.66 18.62 9.88
N ILE A 109 -5.70 18.55 8.55
CA ILE A 109 -6.10 19.66 7.68
C ILE A 109 -7.54 20.07 7.98
N CYS A 110 -8.43 19.09 8.12
CA CYS A 110 -9.83 19.32 8.46
C CYS A 110 -9.99 20.05 9.82
N ARG A 111 -9.08 19.81 10.77
CA ARG A 111 -9.04 20.54 12.05
C ARG A 111 -8.48 21.95 11.88
N ALA A 112 -7.38 22.11 11.13
CA ALA A 112 -6.76 23.40 10.88
C ALA A 112 -7.66 24.37 10.11
N LEU A 113 -8.49 23.86 9.18
CA LEU A 113 -9.47 24.67 8.45
C LEU A 113 -10.71 25.02 9.29
N ARG A 114 -10.96 24.29 10.38
CA ARG A 114 -12.02 24.59 11.35
C ARG A 114 -11.50 25.57 12.42
N LYS A 115 -11.15 26.79 12.00
CA LYS A 115 -10.79 27.97 12.82
C LYS A 115 -9.81 27.76 13.97
#